data_AF-A0A1G1TF17-F1
#
_entry.id   AF-A0A1G1TF17-F1
#
_cell.length_a   1.000
_cell.length_b   1.000
_cell.length_c   1.000
_cell.angle_alpha   90.00
_cell.angle_beta   90.00
_cell.angle_gamma   90.00
#
_symmetry.space_group_name_H-M   'P 1'
#
loop_
_entity.id
_entity.type
_entity.pdbx_description
1 polymer ?
#
loop_
_entity_poly.entity_id
_entity_poly.type
_entity_poly.pdbx_seq_one_letter_code
_entity_poly.pdbx_strand_id
1 'polypeptide(L)'
;MDLNLEQLEFTEQALLVHLAKSKANQYGAVEDKAIFYVPNADFCPVRCLRAWLHLLGRTTGPLFVKIPRAAPGQMATPSDKRLSGISINKLVQKRLGPDYSAHSLRVSFVTVALLNGQSHKAIKNQTKQKTDAMIERYTQLNNVVSYNAAQSLGL
;
A
#
# COMPACT_ATOMS: atom_id res chain seq x y z
N MET A 1 -0.85 -6.88 12.53
CA MET A 1 0.28 -6.03 12.12
C MET A 1 -0.31 -4.66 12.08
N ASP A 2 0.17 -3.84 13.00
CA ASP A 2 -0.55 -2.69 13.47
C ASP A 2 0.30 -1.50 13.09
N LEU A 3 -0.22 -0.66 12.20
CA LEU A 3 0.48 0.51 11.69
C LEU A 3 0.06 1.74 12.52
N ASN A 4 1.05 2.35 13.14
CA ASN A 4 0.92 3.48 14.04
C ASN A 4 1.67 4.70 13.53
N LEU A 5 1.34 5.85 14.11
CA LEU A 5 1.92 7.15 13.79
C LEU A 5 3.40 7.23 14.12
N GLU A 6 3.81 6.67 15.27
CA GLU A 6 5.21 6.63 15.71
C GLU A 6 6.13 5.79 14.84
N GLN A 7 5.58 5.08 13.85
CA GLN A 7 6.33 4.27 12.89
C GLN A 7 6.62 5.03 11.59
N LEU A 8 6.21 6.30 11.48
CA LEU A 8 6.32 7.11 10.28
C LEU A 8 7.44 8.13 10.41
N GLU A 9 8.38 8.11 9.46
CA GLU A 9 9.42 9.12 9.33
C GLU A 9 9.30 9.80 7.96
N PHE A 10 9.08 11.11 7.97
CA PHE A 10 9.03 11.89 6.73
C PHE A 10 10.42 12.45 6.42
N THR A 11 10.93 12.15 5.24
CA THR A 11 12.15 12.73 4.69
C THR A 11 11.82 13.61 3.47
N GLU A 12 12.83 14.28 2.92
CA GLU A 12 12.68 15.06 1.68
C GLU A 12 12.36 14.15 0.49
N GLN A 13 12.86 12.92 0.49
CA GLN A 13 12.76 11.99 -0.63
C GLN A 13 11.54 11.06 -0.52
N ALA A 14 11.14 10.68 0.68
CA ALA A 14 10.11 9.67 0.90
C ALA A 14 9.49 9.73 2.30
N LEU A 15 8.41 8.97 2.49
CA LEU A 15 7.95 8.51 3.78
C LEU A 15 8.57 7.14 4.06
N LEU A 16 9.30 7.00 5.16
CA LEU A 16 9.77 5.72 5.67
C LEU A 16 8.77 5.20 6.71
N VAL A 17 8.47 3.90 6.62
CA VAL A 17 7.57 3.20 7.53
C VAL A 17 8.32 2.07 8.21
N HIS A 18 8.54 2.21 9.52
CA HIS A 18 9.33 1.28 10.33
C HIS A 18 8.45 0.19 10.93
N LEU A 19 8.63 -1.05 10.50
CA LEU A 19 7.75 -2.16 10.87
C LEU A 19 8.48 -3.10 11.86
N ALA A 20 8.25 -2.89 13.16
CA ALA A 20 8.90 -3.65 14.23
C ALA A 20 8.43 -5.13 14.35
N LYS A 21 7.19 -5.44 13.93
CA LYS A 21 6.66 -6.82 13.89
C LYS A 21 5.92 -7.07 12.58
N SER A 22 6.43 -7.99 11.76
CA SER A 22 5.73 -8.47 10.56
C SER A 22 5.51 -9.98 10.63
N LYS A 23 4.47 -10.46 9.93
CA LYS A 23 4.05 -11.88 9.89
C LYS A 23 5.13 -12.81 9.30
N ALA A 24 6.21 -12.27 8.74
CA ALA A 24 7.31 -13.00 8.13
C ALA A 24 8.62 -12.90 8.92
N ASN A 25 8.64 -12.21 10.06
CA ASN A 25 9.86 -11.88 10.77
C ASN A 25 10.03 -12.72 12.05
N GLN A 26 10.57 -13.93 11.90
CA GLN A 26 10.92 -14.79 13.04
C GLN A 26 12.15 -14.30 13.82
N TYR A 27 12.91 -13.32 13.31
CA TYR A 27 14.21 -12.90 13.85
C TYR A 27 14.27 -11.44 14.33
N GLY A 28 13.15 -10.70 14.36
CA GLY A 28 13.11 -9.35 14.95
C GLY A 28 13.80 -8.24 14.15
N ALA A 29 14.13 -8.45 12.86
CA ALA A 29 14.70 -7.41 12.02
C ALA A 29 13.66 -6.30 11.72
N VAL A 30 13.92 -5.06 12.13
CA VAL A 30 13.09 -3.90 11.76
C VAL A 30 12.99 -3.84 10.24
N GLU A 31 11.78 -3.85 9.70
CA GLU A 31 11.57 -3.76 8.24
C GLU A 31 11.09 -2.38 7.86
N ASP A 32 11.88 -1.67 7.06
CA ASP A 32 11.48 -0.38 6.53
C ASP A 32 10.79 -0.52 5.18
N LYS A 33 9.79 0.34 4.95
CA LYS A 33 9.15 0.53 3.65
C LYS A 33 9.19 2.00 3.27
N ALA A 34 9.74 2.29 2.10
CA ALA A 34 9.70 3.63 1.53
C ALA A 34 8.43 3.81 0.69
N ILE A 35 7.75 4.94 0.88
CA ILE A 35 6.65 5.41 0.06
C ILE A 35 7.08 6.76 -0.52
N PHE A 36 7.18 6.86 -1.84
CA PHE A 36 7.73 8.04 -2.50
C PHE A 36 6.67 9.10 -2.79
N TYR A 37 7.10 10.36 -2.85
CA TYR A 37 6.30 11.43 -3.43
C TYR A 37 6.07 11.15 -4.92
N VAL A 38 4.86 11.43 -5.40
CA VAL A 38 4.57 11.42 -6.85
C VAL A 38 4.30 12.87 -7.32
N PRO A 39 4.61 13.20 -8.59
CA PRO A 39 4.43 14.57 -9.10
C PRO A 39 2.99 15.05 -9.03
N ASN A 40 2.04 14.17 -9.35
CA ASN A 40 0.62 14.49 -9.29
C ASN A 40 0.15 14.59 -7.83
N ALA A 41 -0.24 15.79 -7.41
CA ALA A 41 -0.65 16.06 -6.04
C ALA A 41 -1.91 15.30 -5.61
N ASP A 42 -2.84 15.06 -6.53
CA ASP A 42 -4.16 14.44 -6.24
C ASP A 42 -4.03 12.97 -5.84
N PHE A 43 -2.95 12.32 -6.27
CA PHE A 43 -2.69 10.89 -6.03
C PHE A 43 -1.42 10.64 -5.23
N CYS A 44 -0.81 11.68 -4.65
CA CYS A 44 0.43 11.55 -3.91
C CYS A 44 0.19 10.95 -2.53
N PRO A 45 0.61 9.69 -2.27
CA PRO A 45 0.29 9.00 -1.02
C PRO A 45 0.90 9.71 0.19
N VAL A 46 2.11 10.29 0.03
CA VAL A 46 2.79 11.01 1.11
C VAL A 46 2.05 12.32 1.44
N ARG A 47 1.63 13.10 0.44
CA ARG A 47 0.87 14.35 0.66
C ARG A 47 -0.52 14.07 1.24
N CYS A 48 -1.23 13.07 0.72
CA CYS A 48 -2.50 12.60 1.27
C CYS A 48 -2.35 12.17 2.74
N LEU A 49 -1.26 11.46 3.07
CA LEU A 49 -1.02 11.06 4.44
C LEU A 49 -0.75 12.27 5.34
N ARG A 50 0.05 13.25 4.93
CA ARG A 50 0.28 14.47 5.72
C ARG A 50 -1.02 15.22 6.01
N ALA A 51 -1.90 15.36 5.02
CA ALA A 51 -3.22 15.95 5.21
C ALA A 51 -4.06 15.15 6.22
N TRP A 52 -4.00 13.82 6.15
CA TRP A 52 -4.65 12.94 7.12
C TRP A 52 -4.08 13.11 8.53
N LEU A 53 -2.76 13.20 8.69
CA LEU A 53 -2.12 13.43 10.00
C LEU A 53 -2.52 14.76 10.62
N HIS A 54 -2.64 15.81 9.81
CA HIS A 54 -3.14 17.10 10.26
C HIS A 54 -4.58 17.00 10.79
N LEU A 55 -5.45 16.20 10.14
CA LEU A 55 -6.82 15.95 10.60
C LEU A 55 -6.87 15.07 11.87
N LEU A 56 -5.90 14.17 12.05
CA LEU A 56 -5.81 13.34 13.26
C LEU A 56 -5.44 14.16 14.50
N GLY A 57 -4.62 15.21 14.34
CA GLY A 57 -4.24 16.11 15.44
C GLY A 57 -3.44 15.44 16.56
N ARG A 58 -2.76 14.33 16.29
CA ARG A 58 -1.97 13.55 17.27
C ARG A 58 -0.75 12.90 16.63
N THR A 59 0.20 12.50 17.47
CA THR A 59 1.50 11.94 17.05
C THR A 59 1.68 10.45 17.36
N THR A 60 0.78 9.82 18.12
CA THR A 60 0.88 8.43 18.55
C THR A 60 -0.41 7.64 18.35
N GLY A 61 -0.28 6.33 18.18
CA GLY A 61 -1.41 5.41 18.06
C GLY A 61 -1.79 5.08 16.61
N PRO A 62 -2.97 4.45 16.38
CA PRO A 62 -3.32 3.87 15.10
C PRO A 62 -3.40 4.90 13.97
N LEU A 63 -2.72 4.63 12.86
CA LEU A 63 -2.71 5.49 11.68
C LEU A 63 -4.09 5.56 11.00
N PHE A 64 -4.73 4.41 10.80
CA PHE A 64 -6.05 4.31 10.18
C PHE A 64 -7.09 4.02 11.24
N VAL A 65 -8.03 4.95 11.41
CA VAL A 65 -9.07 4.90 12.45
C VAL A 65 -10.45 5.09 11.87
N LYS A 66 -11.46 4.66 12.65
CA LYS A 66 -12.86 4.87 12.31
C LYS A 66 -13.21 6.35 12.43
N ILE A 67 -14.00 6.83 11.48
CA ILE A 67 -14.66 8.13 11.56
C ILE A 67 -16.14 7.85 11.89
N PRO A 68 -16.57 8.01 13.15
CA PRO A 68 -17.97 7.84 13.53
C PRO A 68 -18.86 8.86 12.82
N ARG A 69 -20.15 8.53 12.73
CA ARG A 69 -21.15 9.47 12.23
C ARG A 69 -21.22 10.66 13.21
N ALA A 70 -21.12 11.87 12.68
CA ALA A 70 -21.31 13.08 13.47
C ALA A 70 -22.77 13.29 13.86
N ALA A 71 -22.99 14.01 14.95
CA ALA A 71 -24.31 14.56 15.26
C ALA A 71 -24.74 15.58 14.18
N PRO A 72 -26.05 15.79 13.97
CA PRO A 72 -26.54 16.82 13.05
C PRO A 72 -25.90 18.18 13.35
N GLY A 73 -25.38 18.85 12.31
CA GLY A 73 -24.71 20.15 12.44
C GLY A 73 -23.25 20.11 12.92
N GLN A 74 -22.68 18.93 13.16
CA GLN A 74 -21.27 18.77 13.55
C GLN A 74 -20.44 18.09 12.47
N MET A 75 -19.15 18.39 12.44
CA MET A 75 -18.19 17.70 11.58
C MET A 75 -17.73 16.41 12.25
N ALA A 76 -17.61 15.34 11.47
CA ALA A 76 -17.13 14.05 12.00
C ALA A 76 -15.64 14.15 12.34
N THR A 77 -15.27 13.66 13.51
CA THR A 77 -13.88 13.64 13.97
C THR A 77 -13.32 12.22 13.97
N PRO A 78 -12.02 12.02 13.67
CA PRO A 78 -11.40 10.71 13.78
C PRO A 78 -11.44 10.18 15.22
N SER A 79 -11.76 8.90 15.40
CA SER A 79 -11.73 8.25 16.72
C SER A 79 -10.36 7.63 17.04
N ASP A 80 -10.23 7.07 18.25
CA ASP A 80 -9.04 6.28 18.64
C ASP A 80 -9.13 4.82 18.20
N LYS A 81 -10.25 4.41 17.60
CA LYS A 81 -10.51 3.01 17.24
C LYS A 81 -9.88 2.68 15.89
N ARG A 82 -8.90 1.78 15.89
CA ARG A 82 -8.28 1.23 14.67
C ARG A 82 -9.32 0.70 13.69
N LEU A 83 -9.10 0.99 12.42
CA LEU A 83 -9.87 0.44 11.31
C LEU A 83 -9.43 -1.01 11.03
N SER A 84 -10.37 -1.95 10.99
CA SER A 84 -10.05 -3.37 10.77
C SER A 84 -9.72 -3.66 9.30
N GLY A 85 -9.01 -4.76 9.02
CA GLY A 85 -8.75 -5.19 7.65
C GLY A 85 -10.03 -5.39 6.81
N ILE A 86 -11.11 -5.85 7.44
CA ILE A 86 -12.44 -5.98 6.80
C ILE A 86 -12.97 -4.60 6.42
N SER A 87 -12.86 -3.61 7.31
CA SER A 87 -13.27 -2.23 7.02
C SER A 87 -12.44 -1.61 5.89
N ILE A 88 -11.12 -1.88 5.84
CA ILE A 88 -10.26 -1.47 4.72
C ILE A 88 -10.78 -2.08 3.42
N ASN A 89 -11.06 -3.39 3.41
CA ASN A 89 -11.57 -4.07 2.22
C ASN A 89 -12.89 -3.46 1.72
N LYS A 90 -13.83 -3.17 2.64
CA LYS A 90 -15.09 -2.50 2.31
C LYS A 90 -14.87 -1.10 1.74
N LEU A 91 -13.88 -0.35 2.24
CA LEU A 91 -13.52 0.96 1.70
C LEU A 91 -13.03 0.83 0.25
N VAL A 92 -12.19 -0.16 -0.03
CA VAL A 92 -11.69 -0.43 -1.39
C VAL A 92 -12.85 -0.77 -2.32
N GLN A 93 -13.74 -1.69 -1.92
CA GLN A 93 -14.93 -2.05 -2.69
C GLN A 93 -15.83 -0.85 -2.96
N LYS A 94 -16.02 0.02 -1.96
CA LYS A 94 -16.83 1.24 -2.11
C LYS A 94 -16.21 2.22 -3.11
N ARG A 95 -14.88 2.25 -3.24
CA ARG A 95 -14.17 3.21 -4.11
C ARG A 95 -13.92 2.70 -5.52
N LEU A 96 -13.63 1.41 -5.67
CA LEU A 96 -13.25 0.82 -6.95
C LEU A 96 -14.33 -0.08 -7.56
N GLY A 97 -15.29 -0.54 -6.75
CA GLY A 97 -16.34 -1.47 -7.15
C GLY A 97 -16.27 -2.81 -6.42
N PRO A 98 -17.36 -3.60 -6.45
CA PRO A 98 -17.49 -4.85 -5.68
C PRO A 98 -16.47 -5.93 -6.08
N ASP A 99 -16.00 -5.90 -7.33
CA ASP A 99 -15.04 -6.87 -7.88
C ASP A 99 -13.61 -6.67 -7.36
N TYR A 100 -13.36 -5.56 -6.66
CA TYR A 100 -12.05 -5.23 -6.11
C TYR A 100 -11.97 -5.58 -4.62
N SER A 101 -10.75 -5.88 -4.17
CA SER A 101 -10.43 -6.11 -2.76
C SER A 101 -9.18 -5.36 -2.37
N ALA A 102 -8.90 -5.26 -1.07
CA ALA A 102 -7.62 -4.76 -0.59
C ALA A 102 -6.44 -5.58 -1.14
N HIS A 103 -6.65 -6.86 -1.44
CA HIS A 103 -5.63 -7.70 -2.09
C HIS A 103 -5.42 -7.28 -3.54
N SER A 104 -6.47 -6.87 -4.27
CA SER A 104 -6.38 -6.42 -5.67
C SER A 104 -5.39 -5.27 -5.84
N LEU A 105 -5.29 -4.35 -4.87
CA LEU A 105 -4.31 -3.26 -4.87
C LEU A 105 -2.85 -3.75 -4.87
N ARG A 106 -2.60 -4.86 -4.17
CA ARG A 106 -1.27 -5.48 -4.15
C ARG A 106 -0.98 -6.18 -5.48
N VAL A 107 -1.98 -6.87 -6.03
CA VAL A 107 -1.87 -7.52 -7.34
C VAL A 107 -1.54 -6.51 -8.42
N SER A 108 -2.30 -5.41 -8.50
CA SER A 108 -2.07 -4.36 -9.49
C SER A 108 -0.68 -3.75 -9.36
N PHE A 109 -0.20 -3.49 -8.13
CA PHE A 109 1.17 -3.03 -7.91
C PHE A 109 2.21 -3.98 -8.49
N VAL A 110 2.09 -5.29 -8.23
CA VAL A 110 3.03 -6.30 -8.74
C VAL A 110 3.02 -6.35 -10.27
N THR A 111 1.82 -6.40 -10.86
CA THR A 111 1.66 -6.45 -12.32
C THR A 111 2.24 -5.20 -12.98
N VAL A 112 1.92 -4.00 -12.48
CA VAL A 112 2.44 -2.74 -13.01
C VAL A 112 3.95 -2.65 -12.84
N ALA A 113 4.51 -3.05 -11.69
CA ALA A 113 5.95 -3.05 -11.48
C ALA A 113 6.68 -3.96 -12.49
N LEU A 114 6.15 -5.16 -12.74
CA LEU A 114 6.77 -6.07 -13.72
C LEU A 114 6.68 -5.52 -15.14
N LEU A 115 5.51 -4.99 -15.55
CA LEU A 115 5.33 -4.38 -16.87
C LEU A 115 6.24 -3.16 -17.09
N ASN A 116 6.63 -2.46 -16.03
CA ASN A 116 7.61 -1.37 -16.07
C ASN A 116 9.07 -1.86 -15.89
N GLY A 117 9.33 -3.16 -16.07
CA GLY A 117 10.68 -3.73 -16.09
C GLY A 117 11.36 -3.82 -14.71
N GLN A 118 10.62 -3.70 -13.61
CA GLN A 118 11.21 -3.83 -12.28
C GLN A 118 11.64 -5.28 -12.02
N SER A 119 12.83 -5.44 -11.43
CA SER A 119 13.35 -6.77 -11.08
C SER A 119 12.46 -7.48 -10.05
N HIS A 120 12.40 -8.81 -10.12
CA HIS A 120 11.72 -9.63 -9.11
C HIS A 120 12.27 -9.36 -7.70
N LYS A 121 13.57 -9.06 -7.54
CA LYS A 121 14.18 -8.69 -6.26
C LYS A 121 13.56 -7.40 -5.70
N ALA A 122 13.40 -6.36 -6.52
CA ALA A 122 12.77 -5.10 -6.10
C ALA A 122 11.29 -5.31 -5.72
N ILE A 123 10.55 -6.08 -6.52
CA ILE A 123 9.14 -6.40 -6.25
C ILE A 123 8.99 -7.23 -4.96
N LYS A 124 9.85 -8.22 -4.73
CA LYS A 124 9.88 -9.02 -3.49
C LYS A 124 10.21 -8.17 -2.28
N ASN A 125 11.15 -7.24 -2.38
CA ASN A 125 11.49 -6.32 -1.29
C ASN A 125 10.28 -5.47 -0.88
N GLN A 126 9.45 -5.00 -1.82
CA GLN A 126 8.25 -4.23 -1.50
C GLN A 126 7.10 -5.10 -0.99
N THR A 127 6.86 -6.24 -1.63
CA THR A 127 5.65 -7.03 -1.39
C THR A 127 5.83 -8.11 -0.33
N LYS A 128 7.03 -8.60 -0.06
CA LYS A 128 7.30 -9.77 0.81
C LYS A 128 6.71 -11.08 0.27
N GLN A 129 6.61 -11.22 -1.05
CA GLN A 129 6.34 -12.52 -1.66
C GLN A 129 7.57 -13.42 -1.50
N LYS A 130 7.34 -14.67 -1.10
CA LYS A 130 8.42 -15.61 -0.76
C LYS A 130 9.07 -16.23 -2.00
N THR A 131 8.34 -16.34 -3.10
CA THR A 131 8.81 -17.04 -4.30
C THR A 131 8.48 -16.27 -5.57
N ASP A 132 9.32 -16.42 -6.59
CA ASP A 132 9.12 -15.79 -7.90
C ASP A 132 7.91 -16.36 -8.64
N ALA A 133 7.57 -17.63 -8.41
CA ALA A 133 6.34 -18.25 -8.90
C ALA A 133 5.06 -17.54 -8.43
N MET A 134 5.07 -16.88 -7.26
CA MET A 134 3.93 -16.06 -6.82
C MET A 134 3.84 -14.74 -7.61
N ILE A 135 4.96 -14.19 -8.06
CA ILE A 135 5.00 -12.99 -8.90
C ILE A 135 4.48 -13.33 -10.30
N GLU A 136 4.93 -14.45 -10.87
CA GLU A 136 4.54 -14.92 -12.20
C GLU A 136 3.03 -15.22 -12.32
N ARG A 137 2.39 -15.67 -11.22
CA ARG A 137 0.92 -15.83 -11.18
C ARG A 137 0.16 -14.53 -11.48
N TYR A 138 0.76 -13.37 -11.21
CA TYR A 138 0.13 -12.07 -11.48
C TYR A 138 0.31 -11.61 -12.93
N THR A 139 1.13 -12.30 -13.74
CA THR A 139 1.41 -11.94 -15.14
C THR A 139 0.95 -12.99 -16.14
N GLN A 140 0.81 -14.24 -15.70
CA GLN A 140 0.13 -15.29 -16.48
C GLN A 140 -1.31 -14.92 -16.88
N LEU A 141 -1.95 -14.01 -16.14
CA LEU A 141 -3.31 -13.56 -16.43
C LEU A 141 -3.43 -12.57 -17.60
N ASN A 142 -2.34 -11.96 -18.10
CA ASN A 142 -2.50 -10.76 -18.93
C ASN A 142 -1.67 -10.59 -20.20
N ASN A 143 -0.74 -11.45 -20.64
CA ASN A 143 -0.22 -11.28 -22.00
C ASN A 143 0.64 -12.43 -22.55
N VAL A 144 0.12 -13.12 -23.58
CA VAL A 144 0.90 -13.98 -24.48
C VAL A 144 1.83 -13.13 -25.39
N VAL A 145 1.51 -11.84 -25.56
CA VAL A 145 2.22 -10.93 -26.48
C VAL A 145 3.36 -10.17 -25.78
N SER A 146 3.12 -9.60 -24.59
CA SER A 146 4.09 -8.70 -23.93
C SER A 146 5.38 -9.34 -23.41
N TYR A 147 5.44 -10.67 -23.30
CA TYR A 147 6.63 -11.40 -22.86
C TYR A 147 7.12 -12.39 -23.93
N ASN A 148 6.73 -12.17 -25.19
CA ASN A 148 7.16 -13.02 -26.29
C ASN A 148 8.58 -12.64 -26.71
N ALA A 149 9.50 -13.62 -26.65
CA ALA A 149 10.88 -13.43 -27.09
C ALA A 149 11.00 -12.98 -28.55
N ALA A 150 10.02 -13.30 -29.40
CA ALA A 150 9.95 -12.80 -30.78
C ALA A 150 9.93 -11.27 -30.84
N GLN A 151 9.30 -10.59 -29.87
CA GLN A 151 9.25 -9.14 -29.82
C GLN A 151 10.62 -8.51 -29.54
N SER A 152 11.44 -9.13 -28.69
CA SER A 152 12.83 -8.70 -28.45
C SER A 152 13.80 -9.10 -29.55
N LEU A 153 13.44 -10.11 -30.35
CA LEU A 153 14.22 -10.62 -31.47
C LEU A 153 13.82 -9.98 -32.82
N GLY A 154 12.73 -9.22 -32.87
CA GLY A 154 12.21 -8.58 -34.08
C GLY A 154 11.63 -9.55 -35.11
N LEU A 155 11.05 -10.67 -34.67
CA LEU A 155 10.47 -11.73 -35.50
C LEU A 155 8.93 -11.68 -35.53
#